data_AF-W1YCU4-F1
#
_entry.id   AF-W1YCU4-F1
#
_cell.length_a   1.000
_cell.length_b   1.000
_cell.length_c   1.000
_cell.angle_alpha   90.00
_cell.angle_beta   90.00
_cell.angle_gamma   90.00
#
_symmetry.space_group_name_H-M   'P 1'
#
loop_
_entity.id
_entity.type
_entity.pdbx_description
1 polymer ?
#
loop_
_entity_poly.entity_id
_entity_poly.type
_entity_poly.pdbx_seq_one_letter_code
_entity_poly.pdbx_strand_id
1 'polypeptide(L)' 'DLIDAMMDSADPTVSDAEVDAIERLACPTCGSCSGMFTANSMNCLTEALGMALPMNGSLLATHSDRSELFA' A
#
# COMPACT_ATOMS: atom_id res chain seq x y z
N ASP A 1 10.34 2.35 0.11
CA ASP A 1 8.87 2.38 0.34
C ASP A 1 8.57 3.42 1.42
N LEU A 2 7.34 3.55 1.94
CA LEU A 2 7.03 4.57 2.96
C LEU A 2 7.76 4.33 4.29
N ILE A 3 8.13 3.09 4.62
CA ILE A 3 8.93 2.80 5.82
C ILE A 3 10.36 3.30 5.62
N ASP A 4 10.96 3.06 4.46
CA ASP A 4 12.29 3.60 4.14
C ASP A 4 12.30 5.13 4.23
N ALA A 5 11.29 5.81 3.67
CA ALA A 5 11.18 7.26 3.75
C ALA A 5 11.17 7.76 5.22
N MET A 6 10.41 7.08 6.09
CA MET A 6 10.35 7.43 7.51
C MET A 6 11.67 7.16 8.23
N MET A 7 12.32 6.03 7.96
CA MET A 7 13.60 5.66 8.59
C MET A 7 14.71 6.61 8.17
N ASP A 8 14.84 6.87 6.86
CA ASP A 8 15.88 7.72 6.30
C ASP A 8 15.69 9.19 6.71
N SER A 9 14.44 9.65 6.87
CA SER A 9 14.17 11.00 7.41
C SER A 9 14.67 11.21 8.85
N ALA A 10 14.85 10.13 9.61
CA ALA A 10 15.35 10.17 10.97
C ALA A 10 16.86 9.90 11.05
N ASP A 11 17.51 9.50 9.95
CA ASP A 11 18.93 9.21 9.89
C ASP A 11 19.73 10.48 9.54
N PRO A 12 20.57 11.01 10.46
CA PRO A 12 21.35 12.22 10.21
C PRO A 12 22.45 12.03 9.14
N THR A 13 22.69 10.81 8.68
CA THR A 13 23.66 10.49 7.63
C THR A 13 23.07 10.52 6.22
N VAL A 14 21.74 10.58 6.09
CA VAL A 14 21.04 10.73 4.80
C VAL A 14 20.79 12.21 4.53
N SER A 15 21.01 12.65 3.29
CA SER A 15 20.79 14.05 2.94
C SER A 15 19.30 14.36 2.69
N ASP A 16 18.89 15.60 2.95
CA ASP A 16 17.51 16.06 2.69
C ASP A 16 17.07 15.83 1.23
N ALA A 17 18.02 15.91 0.27
CA ALA A 17 17.75 15.67 -1.14
C ALA A 17 17.47 14.19 -1.45
N GLU A 18 18.13 13.28 -0.74
CA GLU A 18 17.85 11.84 -0.83
C GLU A 18 16.50 11.51 -0.21
N VAL A 19 16.17 12.10 0.96
CA VAL A 19 14.87 11.94 1.61
C VAL A 19 13.73 12.42 0.70
N ASP A 20 13.84 13.62 0.10
CA ASP A 20 12.83 14.15 -0.85
C ASP A 20 12.65 13.22 -2.07
N ALA A 21 13.74 12.65 -2.58
CA ALA A 21 13.67 11.70 -3.69
C ALA A 21 12.92 10.41 -3.29
N ILE A 22 13.16 9.89 -2.09
CA ILE A 22 12.51 8.68 -1.58
C ILE A 22 11.02 8.95 -1.30
N GLU A 23 10.68 10.07 -0.66
CA GLU A 23 9.29 10.45 -0.38
C GLU A 23 8.45 10.55 -1.66
N ARG A 24 8.99 11.18 -2.71
CA ARG A 24 8.30 11.30 -4.01
C ARG A 24 8.00 9.97 -4.68
N LEU A 25 8.75 8.92 -4.34
CA LEU A 25 8.60 7.58 -4.90
C LEU A 25 7.86 6.62 -3.97
N ALA A 26 7.67 6.99 -2.70
CA ALA A 26 7.11 6.10 -1.68
C ALA A 26 5.65 5.70 -1.94
N CYS A 27 4.86 6.55 -2.61
CA CYS A 27 3.45 6.32 -2.91
C CYS A 27 3.13 6.67 -4.38
N PRO A 28 3.53 5.81 -5.35
CA PRO A 28 3.44 6.15 -6.77
C PRO A 28 2.02 6.07 -7.35
N THR A 29 1.10 5.40 -6.66
CA THR A 29 -0.28 5.17 -7.11
C THR A 29 -1.26 5.29 -5.95
N CYS A 30 -2.56 5.33 -6.26
CA CYS A 30 -3.60 5.22 -5.23
C CYS A 30 -3.73 3.78 -4.72
N GLY A 31 -4.08 3.62 -3.44
CA GLY A 31 -4.25 2.30 -2.81
C GLY A 31 -3.94 2.33 -1.31
N SER A 32 -4.10 1.17 -0.66
CA SER A 32 -3.57 0.94 0.69
C SER A 32 -2.06 0.76 0.66
N CYS A 33 -1.42 0.81 1.84
CA CYS A 33 -0.01 0.47 2.00
C CYS A 33 0.28 -0.93 1.40
N SER A 34 1.45 -1.12 0.81
CA SER A 34 1.83 -2.37 0.12
C SER A 34 2.06 -3.57 1.05
N GLY A 35 2.36 -3.32 2.33
CA GLY A 35 2.59 -4.38 3.32
C GLY A 35 1.31 -4.97 3.93
N MET A 36 1.43 -6.11 4.61
CA MET A 36 0.34 -6.72 5.39
C MET A 36 0.08 -5.98 6.70
N PHE A 37 -0.30 -4.71 6.59
CA PHE A 37 -0.76 -3.88 7.71
C PHE A 37 -2.26 -4.01 7.89
N THR A 38 -2.86 -3.12 8.69
CA THR A 38 -4.27 -3.16 9.04
C THR A 38 -5.19 -3.23 7.81
N ALA A 39 -4.98 -2.38 6.80
CA ALA A 39 -5.85 -2.34 5.62
C ALA A 39 -5.86 -3.68 4.85
N ASN A 40 -4.69 -4.20 4.49
CA ASN A 40 -4.60 -5.45 3.73
C ASN A 40 -5.00 -6.66 4.58
N SER A 41 -4.64 -6.67 5.86
CA SER A 41 -5.04 -7.74 6.79
C SER A 41 -6.55 -7.78 6.99
N MET A 42 -7.20 -6.62 7.11
CA MET A 42 -8.66 -6.56 7.20
C MET A 42 -9.33 -6.97 5.88
N ASN A 43 -8.79 -6.58 4.72
CA ASN A 43 -9.34 -7.05 3.44
C ASN A 43 -9.24 -8.58 3.32
N CYS A 44 -8.08 -9.18 3.63
CA CYS A 44 -7.93 -10.63 3.67
C CYS A 44 -8.88 -11.29 4.67
N LEU A 45 -9.05 -10.68 5.86
CA LEU A 45 -9.98 -11.20 6.87
C LEU A 45 -11.44 -11.12 6.38
N THR A 46 -11.85 -10.03 5.74
CA THR A 46 -13.21 -9.90 5.19
C THR A 46 -13.50 -10.92 4.10
N GLU A 47 -12.50 -11.26 3.28
CA GLU A 47 -12.60 -12.32 2.28
C GLU A 47 -12.71 -13.70 2.95
N ALA A 48 -11.88 -13.97 3.97
CA ALA A 48 -11.91 -15.22 4.73
C ALA A 48 -13.24 -15.42 5.50
N LEU A 49 -13.84 -14.33 5.98
CA LEU A 49 -15.16 -14.35 6.65
C LEU A 49 -16.33 -14.45 5.67
N GLY A 50 -16.09 -14.44 4.35
CA GLY A 50 -17.14 -14.45 3.33
C GLY A 50 -17.94 -13.14 3.25
N MET A 51 -17.39 -12.04 3.78
CA MET A 51 -18.01 -10.71 3.73
C MET A 51 -17.55 -9.89 2.51
N ALA A 52 -16.49 -10.32 1.84
CA ALA A 52 -15.98 -9.72 0.62
C ALA A 52 -15.87 -10.76 -0.51
N LEU A 53 -15.95 -10.28 -1.75
CA LEU A 53 -15.75 -11.12 -2.93
C LEU A 53 -14.32 -11.66 -3.00
N PRO A 54 -14.10 -12.83 -3.63
CA PRO A 54 -12.75 -13.32 -3.91
C PRO A 54 -11.90 -12.25 -4.60
N MET A 55 -10.61 -12.20 -4.28
CA MET A 55 -9.65 -11.20 -4.77
C MET A 55 -9.74 -9.80 -4.14
N ASN A 56 -10.70 -9.52 -3.25
CA ASN A 56 -10.74 -8.24 -2.54
C ASN A 56 -9.46 -7.98 -1.71
N GLY A 57 -8.86 -9.04 -1.15
CA GLY A 57 -7.63 -8.96 -0.35
C GLY A 57 -6.34 -8.83 -1.15
N SER A 58 -6.33 -9.16 -2.44
CA SER A 58 -5.10 -9.33 -3.23
C SER A 58 -5.03 -8.48 -4.50
N LEU A 59 -6.15 -8.01 -5.03
CA LEU A 59 -6.19 -7.26 -6.28
C LEU A 59 -5.75 -5.81 -6.09
N LEU A 60 -4.76 -5.37 -6.90
CA LEU A 60 -4.23 -4.00 -6.84
C LEU A 60 -5.32 -2.97 -7.09
N ALA A 61 -5.21 -1.84 -6.38
CA ALA A 61 -6.18 -0.76 -6.48
C ALA A 61 -6.34 -0.20 -7.89
N THR A 62 -5.27 -0.21 -8.69
CA THR A 62 -5.22 0.28 -10.07
C THR A 62 -5.39 -0.82 -11.12
N HIS A 63 -5.63 -2.07 -10.73
CA HIS A 63 -5.81 -3.17 -11.68
C HIS A 63 -7.18 -3.03 -12.38
N SER A 64 -7.23 -3.30 -13.69
CA SER A 64 -8.47 -3.20 -14.48
C SER A 64 -9.61 -4.03 -13.89
N ASP A 65 -9.30 -5.26 -13.50
CA ASP A 65 -10.29 -6.24 -13.03
C ASP A 65 -10.94 -5.82 -11.71
N ARG A 66 -10.38 -4.83 -10.99
CA ARG A 66 -10.96 -4.36 -9.73
C ARG A 66 -12.31 -3.69 -9.92
N SER A 67 -12.60 -3.15 -11.11
CA SER A 67 -13.94 -2.62 -11.40
C SER A 67 -15.03 -3.69 -11.35
N GLU A 68 -14.68 -4.96 -11.60
CA GLU A 68 -15.65 -6.07 -11.58
C GLU A 68 -16.16 -6.37 -10.17
N LEU A 69 -15.43 -5.98 -9.12
CA LEU A 69 -15.86 -6.13 -7.73
C LEU A 69 -17.00 -5.18 -7.32
N PHE A 70 -17.29 -4.16 -8.13
CA PHE A 70 -18.32 -3.14 -7.88
C PHE A 70 -19.47 -3.19 -8.88
N ALA A 71 -19.48 -4.17 -9.78
CA ALA A 71 -20.46 -4.33 -10.85
C ALA A 71 -21.76 -4.98 -10.38
#